data_AF-A0A0G1LAN2-F1
#
_entry.id   AF-A0A0G1LAN2-F1
#
_cell.length_a   1.000
_cell.length_b   1.000
_cell.length_c   1.000
_cell.angle_alpha   90.00
_cell.angle_beta   90.00
_cell.angle_gamma   90.00
#
_symmetry.space_group_name_H-M   'P 1'
#
loop_
_entity.id
_entity.type
_entity.pdbx_description
1 polymer ?
#
loop_
_entity_poly.entity_id
_entity_poly.type
_entity_poly.pdbx_seq_one_letter_code
_entity_poly.pdbx_strand_id
1 'polypeptide(L)'
;MPWTVYGLVFSLGVLILLRLNYLFPRFSDGSIYLYLSYLVGDGLVPYRDFFYSSPPLIPYLFSWYGKLFGFSWQAFGYIPLGLSLIDAVIIYWLVLKNGSRLGALSGAVLYSLSFANLATSDFTSDVHVVLTLVLLGAVASQKRWPIISGVFFGLAVLTKLYAVVVLVGWVAGLVWDKKWREMIKFVISSLLVIGVVAGVLWWWVGNVFYEQVILSHAGKVEGLARKEIILFFIRHDWALILAPLGWLLVRRKMPAWILLPVVALVGWTALWSDFYYLYLKVLVAWLALWWGWVIAQLDEKVQRREFTYVVIVGLLIISGLTISRYIDEQAEAAVIQPLDEVVEYVQSHTVEGEAIYGSFEVTPLVALGAGRPIWHNVVDTNIKFFQTGWFDMEKRESGIKQDKVRIIITKVLLVKGGRMATGPEELLPRKFFNENCRLGKSWPVEKDYTHNAVAVWLCDYNDQ
;
A
#
# COMPACT_ATOMS: atom_id res chain seq x y z
N MET A 1 -34.21 7.96 5.93
CA MET A 1 -32.94 7.74 5.21
C MET A 1 -33.19 6.72 4.09
N PRO A 2 -32.68 6.89 2.86
CA PRO A 2 -32.86 5.90 1.79
C PRO A 2 -32.27 4.55 2.19
N TRP A 3 -32.93 3.44 1.85
CA TRP A 3 -32.49 2.09 2.22
C TRP A 3 -31.06 1.75 1.76
N THR A 4 -30.60 2.35 0.67
CA THR A 4 -29.23 2.19 0.16
C THR A 4 -28.17 2.79 1.09
N VAL A 5 -28.51 3.78 1.90
CA VAL A 5 -27.60 4.31 2.93
C VAL A 5 -27.41 3.29 4.04
N TYR A 6 -28.47 2.60 4.46
CA TYR A 6 -28.35 1.51 5.43
C TYR A 6 -27.51 0.35 4.88
N GLY A 7 -27.68 0.00 3.59
CA GLY A 7 -26.84 -1.00 2.93
C GLY A 7 -25.35 -0.61 2.90
N LEU A 8 -25.05 0.66 2.61
CA LEU A 8 -23.70 1.18 2.66
C LEU A 8 -23.13 1.11 4.08
N VAL A 9 -23.84 1.66 5.07
CA VAL A 9 -23.44 1.64 6.49
C VAL A 9 -23.21 0.22 6.97
N PHE A 10 -24.06 -0.74 6.58
CA PHE A 10 -23.87 -2.15 6.89
C PHE A 10 -22.56 -2.70 6.31
N SER A 11 -22.28 -2.47 5.03
CA SER A 11 -21.02 -2.94 4.41
C SER A 11 -19.78 -2.32 5.04
N LEU A 12 -19.84 -1.03 5.41
CA LEU A 12 -18.76 -0.35 6.11
C LEU A 12 -18.60 -0.88 7.54
N GLY A 13 -19.70 -1.19 8.23
CA GLY A 13 -19.70 -1.84 9.53
C GLY A 13 -19.04 -3.22 9.48
N VAL A 14 -19.34 -4.03 8.45
CA VAL A 14 -18.68 -5.32 8.23
C VAL A 14 -17.17 -5.13 8.03
N LEU A 15 -16.75 -4.17 7.20
CA LEU A 15 -15.33 -3.86 7.01
C LEU A 15 -14.64 -3.46 8.32
N ILE A 16 -15.26 -2.57 9.11
CA ILE A 16 -14.74 -2.15 10.42
C ILE A 16 -14.62 -3.35 11.37
N LEU A 17 -15.66 -4.18 11.47
CA LEU A 17 -15.64 -5.36 12.33
C LEU A 17 -14.52 -6.32 11.93
N LEU A 18 -14.35 -6.59 10.64
CA LEU A 18 -13.23 -7.42 10.17
C LEU A 18 -11.88 -6.81 10.56
N ARG A 19 -11.71 -5.49 10.43
CA ARG A 19 -10.43 -4.85 10.81
C ARG A 19 -10.18 -4.88 12.30
N LEU A 20 -11.19 -4.65 13.13
CA LEU A 20 -11.02 -4.72 14.58
C LEU A 20 -10.63 -6.12 15.06
N ASN A 21 -11.00 -7.18 14.33
CA ASN A 21 -10.63 -8.56 14.66
C ASN A 21 -9.30 -9.03 14.03
N TYR A 22 -8.84 -8.41 12.94
CA TYR A 22 -7.68 -8.87 12.16
C TYR A 22 -6.57 -7.81 11.96
N LEU A 23 -6.54 -6.78 12.81
CA LEU A 23 -5.48 -5.78 12.83
C LEU A 23 -4.31 -6.27 13.68
N PHE A 24 -3.26 -6.75 13.03
CA PHE A 24 -2.07 -7.31 13.65
C PHE A 24 -0.80 -6.74 13.02
N PRO A 25 0.35 -6.74 13.73
CA PRO A 25 1.62 -6.43 13.10
C PRO A 25 1.99 -7.55 12.12
N ARG A 26 2.50 -7.21 10.95
CA ARG A 26 2.82 -8.17 9.89
C ARG A 26 4.12 -7.86 9.19
N PHE A 27 4.71 -8.86 8.55
CA PHE A 27 5.79 -8.61 7.60
C PHE A 27 5.26 -7.79 6.41
N SER A 28 5.69 -6.53 6.34
CA SER A 28 5.19 -5.57 5.35
C SER A 28 6.11 -4.35 5.25
N ASP A 29 6.09 -3.69 4.09
CA ASP A 29 6.66 -2.35 3.88
C ASP A 29 6.04 -1.30 4.82
N GLY A 30 4.88 -1.59 5.44
CA GLY A 30 4.24 -0.73 6.43
C GLY A 30 5.15 -0.31 7.59
N SER A 31 6.04 -1.20 8.02
CA SER A 31 7.02 -0.95 9.07
C SER A 31 8.03 0.15 8.68
N ILE A 32 8.45 0.19 7.40
CA ILE A 32 9.30 1.26 6.87
C ILE A 32 8.56 2.60 6.98
N TYR A 33 7.33 2.67 6.47
CA TYR A 33 6.56 3.92 6.47
C TYR A 33 6.33 4.45 7.88
N LEU A 34 6.05 3.58 8.85
CA LEU A 34 5.92 3.94 10.26
C LEU A 34 7.19 4.61 10.79
N TYR A 35 8.33 3.95 10.65
CA TYR A 35 9.58 4.42 11.26
C TYR A 35 10.18 5.63 10.55
N LEU A 36 10.13 5.69 9.22
CA LEU A 36 10.57 6.89 8.50
C LEU A 36 9.74 8.12 8.88
N SER A 37 8.45 7.93 9.16
CA SER A 37 7.58 9.00 9.64
C SER A 37 7.90 9.44 11.07
N TYR A 38 8.31 8.50 11.91
CA TYR A 38 8.85 8.79 13.25
C TYR A 38 10.13 9.64 13.15
N LEU A 39 11.08 9.27 12.29
CA LEU A 39 12.29 10.06 12.05
C LEU A 39 11.98 11.49 11.57
N VAL A 40 11.04 11.64 10.63
CA VAL A 40 10.56 12.99 10.23
C VAL A 40 9.91 13.72 11.39
N GLY A 41 9.25 13.00 12.29
CA GLY A 41 8.66 13.55 13.50
C GLY A 41 9.69 14.19 14.41
N ASP A 42 10.87 13.55 14.50
CA ASP A 42 12.05 13.96 15.25
C ASP A 42 12.92 15.01 14.51
N GLY A 43 12.47 15.47 13.34
CA GLY A 43 13.12 16.57 12.59
C GLY A 43 14.12 16.12 11.53
N LEU A 44 14.23 14.81 11.26
CA LEU A 44 15.07 14.28 10.19
C LEU A 44 14.39 14.48 8.83
N VAL A 45 15.20 14.64 7.78
CA VAL A 45 14.76 14.97 6.44
C VAL A 45 14.99 13.77 5.52
N PRO A 46 13.94 13.27 4.82
CA PRO A 46 14.09 12.22 3.83
C PRO A 46 15.15 12.55 2.78
N TYR A 47 15.82 11.52 2.25
CA TYR A 47 16.90 11.59 1.25
C TYR A 47 18.22 12.21 1.75
N ARG A 48 18.18 13.03 2.81
CA ARG A 48 19.38 13.62 3.44
C ARG A 48 19.85 12.79 4.63
N ASP A 49 18.94 12.58 5.58
CA ASP A 49 19.28 11.97 6.88
C ASP A 49 18.95 10.47 6.93
N PHE A 50 18.19 9.99 5.95
CA PHE A 50 17.92 8.57 5.72
C PHE A 50 17.54 8.32 4.26
N PHE A 51 17.76 7.09 3.80
CA PHE A 51 17.38 6.66 2.46
C PHE A 51 15.86 6.54 2.34
N TYR A 52 15.30 7.07 1.25
CA TYR A 52 13.91 6.87 0.90
C TYR A 52 13.74 6.80 -0.61
N SER A 53 13.21 5.68 -1.10
CA SER A 53 13.11 5.44 -2.54
C SER A 53 11.90 6.08 -3.21
N SER A 54 10.93 6.60 -2.45
CA SER A 54 9.63 7.02 -2.99
C SER A 54 9.46 8.53 -2.97
N PRO A 55 8.47 9.07 -3.71
CA PRO A 55 8.10 10.47 -3.61
C PRO A 55 7.72 10.90 -2.17
N PRO A 56 7.91 12.18 -1.83
CA PRO A 56 8.13 12.63 -0.45
C PRO A 56 6.89 12.69 0.44
N LEU A 57 5.68 12.58 -0.12
CA LEU A 57 4.48 12.96 0.62
C LEU A 57 4.21 12.05 1.84
N ILE A 58 4.51 10.76 1.74
CA ILE A 58 4.16 9.78 2.77
C ILE A 58 4.84 10.05 4.11
N PRO A 59 6.19 10.15 4.21
CA PRO A 59 6.85 10.37 5.51
C PRO A 59 6.35 11.62 6.22
N TYR A 60 6.10 12.71 5.49
CA TYR A 60 5.57 13.95 6.09
C TYR A 60 4.11 13.83 6.53
N LEU A 61 3.25 13.26 5.68
CA LEU A 61 1.82 13.08 5.99
C LEU A 61 1.64 12.16 7.20
N PHE A 62 2.35 11.04 7.21
CA PHE A 62 2.28 10.07 8.28
C PHE A 62 3.01 10.54 9.55
N SER A 63 4.05 11.38 9.43
CA SER A 63 4.66 12.03 10.60
C SER A 63 3.66 12.92 11.32
N TRP A 64 2.90 13.73 10.56
CA TRP A 64 1.83 14.55 11.14
C TRP A 64 0.76 13.69 11.83
N TYR A 65 0.35 12.58 11.21
CA TYR A 65 -0.57 11.63 11.82
C TYR A 65 0.00 11.00 13.11
N GLY A 66 1.25 10.56 13.07
CA GLY A 66 1.95 9.97 14.22
C GLY A 66 2.11 10.94 15.39
N LYS A 67 2.30 12.24 15.14
CA LYS A 67 2.30 13.26 16.20
C LYS A 67 0.95 13.43 16.89
N LEU A 68 -0.16 13.15 16.20
CA LEU A 68 -1.51 13.28 16.73
C LEU A 68 -2.00 12.02 17.45
N PHE A 69 -1.67 10.84 16.91
CA PHE A 69 -2.23 9.55 17.35
C PHE A 69 -1.20 8.58 17.93
N GLY A 70 0.09 8.92 17.88
CA GLY A 70 1.21 8.08 18.30
C GLY A 70 1.90 7.34 17.14
N PHE A 71 3.21 7.07 17.31
CA PHE A 71 4.01 6.27 16.39
C PHE A 71 3.94 4.79 16.75
N SER A 72 2.76 4.19 16.57
CA SER A 72 2.53 2.76 16.79
C SER A 72 1.97 2.07 15.56
N TRP A 73 2.21 0.76 15.44
CA TRP A 73 1.68 -0.02 14.33
C TRP A 73 0.15 -0.06 14.32
N GLN A 74 -0.49 0.00 15.50
CA GLN A 74 -1.95 0.09 15.63
C GLN A 74 -2.48 1.40 15.05
N ALA A 75 -1.89 2.53 15.46
CA ALA A 75 -2.33 3.85 15.00
C ALA A 75 -2.22 3.94 13.48
N PHE A 76 -1.09 3.51 12.92
CA PHE A 76 -0.84 3.53 11.48
C PHE A 76 -1.72 2.53 10.73
N GLY A 77 -2.00 1.37 11.33
CA GLY A 77 -2.94 0.38 10.80
C GLY A 77 -4.37 0.90 10.59
N TYR A 78 -4.78 1.95 11.32
CA TYR A 78 -6.08 2.61 11.10
C TYR A 78 -6.11 3.56 9.89
N ILE A 79 -4.96 3.99 9.37
CA ILE A 79 -4.92 4.88 8.19
C ILE A 79 -5.55 4.20 6.96
N PRO A 80 -5.12 3.00 6.52
CA PRO A 80 -5.75 2.26 5.43
C PRO A 80 -7.26 2.05 5.60
N LEU A 81 -7.70 1.75 6.82
CA LEU A 81 -9.12 1.57 7.13
C LEU A 81 -9.88 2.87 6.90
N GLY A 82 -9.44 3.97 7.52
CA GLY A 82 -10.10 5.28 7.38
C GLY A 82 -10.20 5.73 5.93
N LEU A 83 -9.11 5.60 5.17
CA LEU A 83 -9.06 5.92 3.75
C LEU A 83 -9.97 5.01 2.92
N SER A 84 -9.99 3.69 3.18
CA SER A 84 -10.89 2.76 2.48
C SER A 84 -12.37 3.06 2.75
N LEU A 85 -12.74 3.51 3.96
CA LEU A 85 -14.11 3.96 4.27
C LEU A 85 -14.48 5.22 3.47
N ILE A 86 -13.56 6.20 3.40
CA ILE A 86 -13.73 7.43 2.62
C ILE A 86 -13.91 7.07 1.13
N ASP A 87 -13.06 6.20 0.59
CA ASP A 87 -13.09 5.78 -0.81
C ASP A 87 -14.44 5.14 -1.17
N ALA A 88 -14.97 4.26 -0.33
CA ALA A 88 -16.27 3.63 -0.54
C ALA A 88 -17.42 4.66 -0.60
N VAL A 89 -17.37 5.68 0.28
CA VAL A 89 -18.32 6.79 0.28
C VAL A 89 -18.18 7.66 -0.98
N ILE A 90 -16.95 7.91 -1.42
CA ILE A 90 -16.70 8.66 -2.66
C ILE A 90 -17.23 7.90 -3.88
N ILE A 91 -16.97 6.59 -3.97
CA ILE A 91 -17.48 5.73 -5.05
C ILE A 91 -19.02 5.75 -5.06
N TYR A 92 -19.65 5.59 -3.88
CA TYR A 92 -21.11 5.71 -3.73
C TYR A 92 -21.60 7.05 -4.29
N TRP A 93 -20.99 8.16 -3.88
CA TRP A 93 -21.39 9.50 -4.31
C TRP A 93 -21.19 9.74 -5.81
N LEU A 94 -20.05 9.32 -6.37
CA LEU A 94 -19.72 9.49 -7.79
C LEU A 94 -20.72 8.77 -8.70
N VAL A 95 -21.15 7.58 -8.32
CA VAL A 95 -22.16 6.82 -9.06
C VAL A 95 -23.55 7.42 -8.83
N LEU A 96 -23.92 7.74 -7.59
CA LEU A 96 -25.24 8.29 -7.25
C LEU A 96 -25.53 9.59 -7.99
N LYS A 97 -24.54 10.48 -8.10
CA LYS A 97 -24.67 11.75 -8.80
C LYS A 97 -25.00 11.59 -10.28
N ASN A 98 -24.60 10.47 -10.89
CA ASN A 98 -24.67 10.22 -12.33
C ASN A 98 -25.60 9.04 -12.68
N GLY A 99 -26.39 8.56 -11.72
CA GLY A 99 -27.00 7.24 -11.82
C GLY A 99 -28.06 6.91 -10.78
N SER A 100 -28.27 5.61 -10.56
CA SER A 100 -29.27 5.09 -9.61
C SER A 100 -28.66 4.82 -8.23
N ARG A 101 -29.51 4.86 -7.20
CA ARG A 101 -29.11 4.50 -5.82
C ARG A 101 -28.62 3.06 -5.72
N LEU A 102 -29.20 2.15 -6.50
CA LEU A 102 -28.80 0.73 -6.53
C LEU A 102 -27.40 0.58 -7.12
N GLY A 103 -27.09 1.27 -8.22
CA GLY A 103 -25.74 1.28 -8.79
C GLY A 103 -24.71 1.88 -7.85
N ALA A 104 -25.08 2.95 -7.12
CA ALA A 104 -24.21 3.54 -6.12
C ALA A 104 -23.88 2.59 -4.98
N LEU A 105 -24.91 1.91 -4.44
CA LEU A 105 -24.72 0.90 -3.41
C LEU A 105 -23.86 -0.26 -3.92
N SER A 106 -24.17 -0.80 -5.10
CA SER A 106 -23.48 -1.99 -5.62
C SER A 106 -22.00 -1.73 -5.89
N GLY A 107 -21.65 -0.59 -6.50
CA GLY A 107 -20.26 -0.20 -6.69
C GLY A 107 -19.52 -0.03 -5.37
N ALA A 108 -20.11 0.66 -4.40
CA ALA A 108 -19.48 0.89 -3.10
C ALA A 108 -19.27 -0.41 -2.29
N VAL A 109 -20.25 -1.32 -2.30
CA VAL A 109 -20.16 -2.62 -1.62
C VAL A 109 -19.12 -3.52 -2.27
N LEU A 110 -19.09 -3.60 -3.60
CA LEU A 110 -18.08 -4.40 -4.31
C LEU A 110 -16.67 -3.87 -4.07
N TYR A 111 -16.48 -2.55 -3.96
CA TYR A 111 -15.19 -1.99 -3.57
C TYR A 111 -14.84 -2.32 -2.12
N SER A 112 -15.71 -1.96 -1.16
CA SER A 112 -15.39 -2.06 0.27
C SER A 112 -15.13 -3.49 0.72
N LEU A 113 -15.81 -4.47 0.10
CA LEU A 113 -15.68 -5.89 0.40
C LEU A 113 -14.94 -6.67 -0.70
N SER A 114 -14.26 -6.00 -1.63
CA SER A 114 -13.33 -6.65 -2.57
C SER A 114 -12.17 -7.30 -1.81
N PHE A 115 -11.64 -8.40 -2.35
CA PHE A 115 -10.50 -9.07 -1.74
C PHE A 115 -9.29 -8.15 -1.73
N ALA A 116 -9.01 -7.42 -2.82
CA ALA A 116 -7.92 -6.45 -2.85
C ALA A 116 -8.05 -5.37 -1.77
N ASN A 117 -9.26 -4.84 -1.52
CA ASN A 117 -9.45 -3.88 -0.42
C ASN A 117 -9.25 -4.56 0.93
N LEU A 118 -9.79 -5.78 1.10
CA LEU A 118 -9.69 -6.49 2.36
C LEU A 118 -8.24 -6.92 2.69
N ALA A 119 -7.49 -7.40 1.71
CA ALA A 119 -6.13 -7.89 1.86
C ALA A 119 -5.09 -6.79 2.12
N THR A 120 -5.48 -5.51 1.99
CA THR A 120 -4.53 -4.39 2.01
C THR A 120 -4.90 -3.31 3.03
N SER A 121 -6.10 -3.38 3.62
CA SER A 121 -6.59 -2.37 4.58
C SER A 121 -6.25 -2.66 6.05
N ASP A 122 -5.46 -3.71 6.31
CA ASP A 122 -4.93 -4.11 7.63
C ASP A 122 -3.45 -3.76 7.84
N PHE A 123 -2.75 -3.24 6.83
CA PHE A 123 -1.39 -2.73 6.99
C PHE A 123 -1.16 -1.44 6.23
N THR A 124 -0.26 -0.63 6.75
CA THR A 124 0.04 0.70 6.20
C THR A 124 0.72 0.59 4.85
N SER A 125 0.19 1.28 3.85
CA SER A 125 0.81 1.37 2.53
C SER A 125 0.41 2.66 1.81
N ASP A 126 1.22 3.05 0.84
CA ASP A 126 1.00 4.24 0.01
C ASP A 126 -0.29 4.17 -0.83
N VAL A 127 -0.73 2.98 -1.21
CA VAL A 127 -1.78 2.80 -2.22
C VAL A 127 -3.12 3.38 -1.81
N HIS A 128 -3.42 3.38 -0.51
CA HIS A 128 -4.66 3.97 0.03
C HIS A 128 -4.63 5.49 -0.10
N VAL A 129 -3.49 6.11 0.19
CA VAL A 129 -3.31 7.56 0.03
C VAL A 129 -3.41 7.94 -1.44
N VAL A 130 -2.74 7.20 -2.33
CA VAL A 130 -2.85 7.39 -3.78
C VAL A 130 -4.32 7.34 -4.19
N LEU A 131 -5.02 6.26 -3.85
CA LEU A 131 -6.41 6.02 -4.24
C LEU A 131 -7.34 7.12 -3.75
N THR A 132 -7.29 7.47 -2.47
CA THR A 132 -8.15 8.53 -1.93
C THR A 132 -7.88 9.86 -2.61
N LEU A 133 -6.62 10.22 -2.84
CA LEU A 133 -6.28 11.46 -3.55
C LEU A 133 -6.83 11.46 -4.98
N VAL A 134 -6.67 10.38 -5.76
CA VAL A 134 -7.20 10.33 -7.13
C VAL A 134 -8.73 10.32 -7.16
N LEU A 135 -9.41 9.70 -6.19
CA LEU A 135 -10.87 9.75 -6.04
C LEU A 135 -11.38 11.14 -5.64
N LEU A 136 -10.70 11.83 -4.71
CA LEU A 136 -10.99 13.23 -4.37
C LEU A 136 -10.78 14.15 -5.59
N GLY A 137 -9.72 13.89 -6.37
CA GLY A 137 -9.46 14.56 -7.64
C GLY A 137 -10.59 14.34 -8.64
N ALA A 138 -11.12 13.12 -8.73
CA ALA A 138 -12.28 12.80 -9.55
C ALA A 138 -13.53 13.57 -9.07
N VAL A 139 -13.80 13.60 -7.77
CA VAL A 139 -14.90 14.39 -7.17
C VAL A 139 -14.79 15.87 -7.53
N ALA A 140 -13.61 16.47 -7.37
CA ALA A 140 -13.37 17.87 -7.70
C ALA A 140 -13.62 18.16 -9.19
N SER A 141 -13.16 17.27 -10.08
CA SER A 141 -13.43 17.38 -11.53
C SER A 141 -14.93 17.28 -11.83
N GLN A 142 -15.66 16.37 -11.20
CA GLN A 142 -17.12 16.27 -11.33
C GLN A 142 -17.86 17.51 -10.80
N LYS A 143 -17.26 18.27 -9.89
CA LYS A 143 -17.75 19.59 -9.43
C LYS A 143 -17.29 20.77 -10.30
N ARG A 144 -16.62 20.50 -11.43
CA ARG A 144 -16.04 21.51 -12.34
C ARG A 144 -14.94 22.35 -11.67
N TRP A 145 -14.17 21.75 -10.76
CA TRP A 145 -13.01 22.35 -10.10
C TRP A 145 -11.71 21.72 -10.63
N PRO A 146 -11.30 22.00 -11.89
CA PRO A 146 -10.17 21.32 -12.52
C PRO A 146 -8.84 21.62 -11.82
N ILE A 147 -8.68 22.80 -11.21
CA ILE A 147 -7.46 23.17 -10.48
C ILE A 147 -7.31 22.27 -9.25
N ILE A 148 -8.34 22.17 -8.41
CA ILE A 148 -8.34 21.31 -7.21
C ILE A 148 -8.18 19.85 -7.60
N SER A 149 -8.80 19.43 -8.71
CA SER A 149 -8.61 18.08 -9.27
C SER A 149 -7.14 17.81 -9.58
N GLY A 150 -6.47 18.72 -10.28
CA GLY A 150 -5.05 18.55 -10.59
C GLY A 150 -4.14 18.63 -9.36
N VAL A 151 -4.49 19.42 -8.34
CA VAL A 151 -3.77 19.42 -7.05
C VAL A 151 -3.80 18.01 -6.42
N PHE A 152 -4.97 17.40 -6.33
CA PHE A 152 -5.09 16.05 -5.77
C PHE A 152 -4.34 14.98 -6.58
N PHE A 153 -4.42 15.02 -7.92
CA PHE A 153 -3.66 14.10 -8.77
C PHE A 153 -2.15 14.34 -8.69
N GLY A 154 -1.71 15.60 -8.59
CA GLY A 154 -0.30 15.94 -8.36
C GLY A 154 0.21 15.42 -7.00
N LEU A 155 -0.59 15.55 -5.94
CA LEU A 155 -0.29 14.96 -4.64
C LEU A 155 -0.23 13.43 -4.70
N ALA A 156 -1.10 12.78 -5.47
CA ALA A 156 -1.06 11.32 -5.64
C ALA A 156 0.25 10.86 -6.31
N VAL A 157 0.76 11.61 -7.29
CA VAL A 157 2.08 11.36 -7.91
C VAL A 157 3.21 11.58 -6.89
N LEU A 158 3.08 12.59 -6.03
CA LEU A 158 4.00 12.83 -4.91
C LEU A 158 3.88 11.82 -3.76
N THR A 159 2.88 10.93 -3.80
CA THR A 159 2.81 9.72 -2.97
C THR A 159 3.56 8.57 -3.63
N LYS A 160 3.23 8.26 -4.89
CA LYS A 160 3.88 7.21 -5.69
C LYS A 160 3.83 7.52 -7.19
N LEU A 161 4.94 7.21 -7.86
CA LEU A 161 5.11 7.48 -9.30
C LEU A 161 4.07 6.78 -10.18
N TYR A 162 3.61 5.57 -9.83
CA TYR A 162 2.62 4.85 -10.63
C TYR A 162 1.26 5.57 -10.69
N ALA A 163 0.97 6.54 -9.82
CA ALA A 163 -0.23 7.36 -9.90
C ALA A 163 -0.30 8.17 -11.21
N VAL A 164 0.84 8.38 -11.89
CA VAL A 164 0.89 9.01 -13.22
C VAL A 164 0.04 8.25 -14.25
N VAL A 165 -0.12 6.94 -14.09
CA VAL A 165 -0.92 6.10 -14.99
C VAL A 165 -2.40 6.53 -14.96
N VAL A 166 -2.95 6.71 -13.76
CA VAL A 166 -4.33 7.18 -13.59
C VAL A 166 -4.47 8.62 -14.06
N LEU A 167 -3.47 9.47 -13.79
CA LEU A 167 -3.42 10.85 -14.30
C LEU A 167 -3.50 10.89 -15.82
N VAL A 168 -2.71 10.08 -16.53
CA VAL A 168 -2.72 9.98 -17.99
C VAL A 168 -4.08 9.50 -18.49
N GLY A 169 -4.64 8.45 -17.89
CA GLY A 169 -5.99 7.97 -18.22
C GLY A 169 -7.06 9.05 -18.00
N TRP A 170 -6.91 9.87 -16.96
CA TRP A 170 -7.81 10.98 -16.66
C TRP A 170 -7.71 12.12 -17.68
N VAL A 171 -6.48 12.52 -18.05
CA VAL A 171 -6.23 13.52 -19.10
C VAL A 171 -6.80 13.05 -20.44
N ALA A 172 -6.58 11.79 -20.79
CA ALA A 172 -7.17 11.18 -21.98
C ALA A 172 -8.71 11.25 -21.93
N GLY A 173 -9.32 11.04 -20.74
CA GLY A 173 -10.74 11.29 -20.46
C GLY A 173 -11.21 12.70 -20.83
N LEU A 174 -10.49 13.72 -20.36
CA LEU A 174 -10.82 15.11 -20.64
C LEU A 174 -10.63 15.47 -22.13
N VAL A 175 -9.59 14.94 -22.77
CA VAL A 175 -9.35 15.10 -24.22
C VAL A 175 -10.49 14.46 -25.01
N TRP A 176 -10.89 13.24 -24.66
CA TRP A 176 -11.97 12.51 -25.32
C TRP A 176 -13.30 13.27 -25.24
N ASP A 177 -13.59 13.85 -24.08
CA ASP A 177 -14.76 14.69 -23.84
C ASP A 177 -14.63 16.11 -24.43
N LYS A 178 -13.52 16.43 -25.12
CA LYS A 178 -13.20 17.76 -25.69
C LYS A 178 -13.19 18.90 -24.66
N LYS A 179 -12.84 18.58 -23.41
CA LYS A 179 -12.80 19.50 -22.25
C LYS A 179 -11.45 20.21 -22.11
N TRP A 180 -10.98 20.83 -23.20
CA TRP A 180 -9.63 21.38 -23.30
C TRP A 180 -9.26 22.40 -22.21
N ARG A 181 -10.18 23.32 -21.89
CA ARG A 181 -9.92 24.34 -20.85
C ARG A 181 -9.75 23.73 -19.47
N GLU A 182 -10.52 22.70 -19.16
CA GLU A 182 -10.45 21.97 -17.88
C GLU A 182 -9.20 21.10 -17.83
N MET A 183 -8.86 20.45 -18.95
CA MET A 183 -7.62 19.70 -19.12
C MET A 183 -6.39 20.58 -18.87
N ILE A 184 -6.28 21.75 -19.52
CA ILE A 184 -5.12 22.64 -19.33
C ILE A 184 -4.99 23.07 -17.86
N LYS A 185 -6.08 23.50 -17.23
CA LYS A 185 -6.07 23.89 -15.81
C LYS A 185 -5.64 22.74 -14.89
N PHE A 186 -6.14 21.53 -15.16
CA PHE A 186 -5.80 20.32 -14.43
C PHE A 186 -4.31 19.97 -14.59
N VAL A 187 -3.79 19.98 -15.82
CA VAL A 187 -2.39 19.62 -16.10
C VAL A 187 -1.45 20.64 -15.47
N ILE A 188 -1.72 21.94 -15.64
CA ILE A 188 -0.90 23.00 -15.04
C ILE A 188 -0.90 22.88 -13.52
N SER A 189 -2.06 22.69 -12.86
CA SER A 189 -2.08 22.57 -11.40
C SER A 189 -1.40 21.29 -10.89
N SER A 190 -1.54 20.18 -11.61
CA SER A 190 -0.82 18.93 -11.30
C SER A 190 0.69 19.12 -11.37
N LEU A 191 1.18 19.67 -12.49
CA LEU A 191 2.60 19.92 -12.72
C LEU A 191 3.15 20.98 -11.77
N LEU A 192 2.36 21.99 -11.42
CA LEU A 192 2.78 23.01 -10.46
C LEU A 192 3.00 22.41 -9.07
N VAL A 193 2.07 21.59 -8.57
CA VAL A 193 2.23 20.93 -7.27
C VAL A 193 3.43 19.99 -7.27
N ILE A 194 3.57 19.15 -8.30
CA ILE A 194 4.71 18.25 -8.44
C ILE A 194 6.01 19.05 -8.50
N GLY A 195 6.08 20.06 -9.38
CA GLY A 195 7.27 20.87 -9.62
C GLY A 195 7.69 21.71 -8.42
N VAL A 196 6.74 22.27 -7.66
CA VAL A 196 7.05 23.02 -6.44
C VAL A 196 7.61 22.08 -5.37
N VAL A 197 6.95 20.96 -5.08
CA VAL A 197 7.42 20.06 -4.02
C VAL A 197 8.74 19.39 -4.40
N ALA A 198 8.85 18.85 -5.61
CA ALA A 198 10.09 18.25 -6.11
C ALA A 198 11.21 19.29 -6.23
N GLY A 199 10.90 20.51 -6.68
CA GLY A 199 11.86 21.59 -6.82
C GLY A 199 12.41 22.08 -5.48
N VAL A 200 11.56 22.21 -4.45
CA VAL A 200 11.99 22.55 -3.09
C VAL A 200 12.92 21.48 -2.52
N LEU A 201 12.57 20.19 -2.68
CA LEU A 201 13.41 19.10 -2.17
C LEU A 201 14.71 18.93 -2.95
N TRP A 202 14.67 19.11 -4.27
CA TRP A 202 15.87 19.11 -5.10
C TRP A 202 16.78 20.29 -4.76
N TRP A 203 16.22 21.48 -4.52
CA TRP A 203 17.01 22.62 -4.03
C TRP A 203 17.65 22.35 -2.66
N TRP A 204 16.97 21.58 -1.79
CA TRP A 204 17.43 21.32 -0.43
C TRP A 204 18.44 20.15 -0.30
N VAL A 205 18.21 19.04 -1.02
CA VAL A 205 19.00 17.80 -0.92
C VAL A 205 19.88 17.59 -2.16
N GLY A 206 19.64 18.32 -3.25
CA GLY A 206 20.39 18.19 -4.49
C GLY A 206 20.03 16.94 -5.29
N ASN A 207 21.00 16.43 -6.04
CA ASN A 207 20.82 15.31 -6.96
C ASN A 207 20.44 13.98 -6.27
N VAL A 208 20.75 13.85 -4.97
CA VAL A 208 20.38 12.69 -4.17
C VAL A 208 18.87 12.43 -4.20
N PHE A 209 18.04 13.48 -4.26
CA PHE A 209 16.59 13.34 -4.42
C PHE A 209 16.23 12.63 -5.74
N TYR A 210 16.80 13.09 -6.85
CA TYR A 210 16.53 12.50 -8.17
C TYR A 210 17.05 11.06 -8.26
N GLU A 211 18.26 10.84 -7.73
CA GLU A 211 18.89 9.53 -7.60
C GLU A 211 17.96 8.55 -6.85
N GLN A 212 17.57 8.88 -5.62
CA GLN A 212 16.78 7.98 -4.79
C GLN A 212 15.33 7.81 -5.28
N VAL A 213 14.70 8.82 -5.87
CA VAL A 213 13.28 8.74 -6.28
C VAL A 213 13.11 8.19 -7.70
N ILE A 214 14.01 8.54 -8.62
CA ILE A 214 13.88 8.20 -10.04
C ILE A 214 14.85 7.07 -10.43
N LEU A 215 16.16 7.24 -10.19
CA LEU A 215 17.16 6.28 -10.67
C LEU A 215 17.14 4.96 -9.92
N SER A 216 16.77 4.95 -8.63
CA SER A 216 16.57 3.72 -7.85
C SER A 216 15.51 2.78 -8.42
N HIS A 217 14.64 3.28 -9.30
CA HIS A 217 13.60 2.50 -9.98
C HIS A 217 14.04 1.99 -11.35
N ALA A 218 15.21 2.43 -11.85
CA ALA A 218 15.80 1.90 -13.07
C ALA A 218 16.42 0.52 -12.80
N GLY A 219 16.19 -0.44 -13.69
CA GLY A 219 16.81 -1.76 -13.59
C GLY A 219 16.22 -2.67 -12.50
N LYS A 220 14.99 -2.40 -12.02
CA LYS A 220 14.30 -3.32 -11.11
C LYS A 220 14.16 -4.71 -11.72
N VAL A 221 14.55 -5.72 -10.94
CA VAL A 221 14.42 -7.13 -11.28
C VAL A 221 12.95 -7.53 -11.25
N GLU A 222 12.54 -8.45 -12.11
CA GLU A 222 11.19 -9.02 -12.06
C GLU A 222 10.95 -9.69 -10.70
N GLY A 223 9.86 -9.28 -10.03
CA GLY A 223 9.42 -9.87 -8.77
C GLY A 223 8.61 -11.16 -9.00
N LEU A 224 7.41 -11.20 -8.43
CA LEU A 224 6.50 -12.33 -8.61
C LEU A 224 6.03 -12.45 -10.06
N ALA A 225 5.80 -13.69 -10.51
CA ALA A 225 5.33 -13.93 -11.87
C ALA A 225 3.97 -13.25 -12.11
N ARG A 226 3.92 -12.33 -13.08
CA ARG A 226 2.72 -11.54 -13.41
C ARG A 226 1.47 -12.41 -13.61
N LYS A 227 1.64 -13.58 -14.26
CA LYS A 227 0.56 -14.55 -14.48
C LYS A 227 -0.09 -14.99 -13.17
N GLU A 228 0.71 -15.24 -12.14
CA GLU A 228 0.22 -15.66 -10.82
C GLU A 228 -0.58 -14.56 -10.15
N ILE A 229 -0.10 -13.31 -10.22
CA ILE A 229 -0.82 -12.15 -9.65
C ILE A 229 -2.17 -11.94 -10.36
N ILE A 230 -2.19 -12.03 -11.69
CA ILE A 230 -3.42 -11.87 -12.48
C ILE A 230 -4.40 -13.03 -12.18
N LEU A 231 -3.92 -14.27 -12.13
CA LEU A 231 -4.77 -15.42 -11.78
C LEU A 231 -5.30 -15.31 -10.35
N PHE A 232 -4.47 -14.85 -9.42
CA PHE A 232 -4.88 -14.59 -8.04
C PHE A 232 -5.97 -13.51 -8.01
N PHE A 233 -5.81 -12.42 -8.75
CA PHE A 233 -6.84 -11.39 -8.87
C PHE A 233 -8.14 -11.92 -9.49
N ILE A 234 -8.06 -12.70 -10.56
CA ILE A 234 -9.23 -13.32 -11.19
C ILE A 234 -9.95 -14.23 -10.21
N ARG A 235 -9.23 -15.06 -9.46
CA ARG A 235 -9.83 -15.96 -8.48
C ARG A 235 -10.56 -15.21 -7.37
N HIS A 236 -9.97 -14.13 -6.86
CA HIS A 236 -10.43 -13.45 -5.65
C HIS A 236 -11.42 -12.33 -5.90
N ASP A 237 -11.26 -11.57 -6.98
CA ASP A 237 -12.07 -10.39 -7.33
C ASP A 237 -12.84 -10.58 -8.65
N TRP A 238 -13.19 -11.83 -9.01
CA TRP A 238 -13.86 -12.18 -10.27
C TRP A 238 -15.10 -11.32 -10.59
N ALA A 239 -15.89 -10.93 -9.58
CA ALA A 239 -17.10 -10.14 -9.79
C ALA A 239 -16.80 -8.76 -10.40
N LEU A 240 -15.69 -8.14 -10.01
CA LEU A 240 -15.25 -6.85 -10.57
C LEU A 240 -14.76 -6.99 -12.01
N ILE A 241 -14.23 -8.15 -12.38
CA ILE A 241 -13.78 -8.46 -13.75
C ILE A 241 -14.96 -8.64 -14.70
N LEU A 242 -16.15 -8.93 -14.18
CA LEU A 242 -17.37 -8.96 -15.00
C LEU A 242 -17.93 -7.55 -15.30
N ALA A 243 -17.44 -6.50 -14.63
CA ALA A 243 -17.93 -5.14 -14.84
C ALA A 243 -17.83 -4.64 -16.30
N PRO A 244 -16.71 -4.85 -17.02
CA PRO A 244 -16.61 -4.55 -18.44
C PRO A 244 -17.63 -5.29 -19.31
N LEU A 245 -17.93 -6.56 -19.01
CA LEU A 245 -18.92 -7.34 -19.75
C LEU A 245 -20.35 -6.78 -19.56
N GLY A 246 -20.63 -6.22 -18.38
CA GLY A 246 -21.88 -5.53 -18.10
C GLY A 246 -22.16 -4.35 -19.03
N TRP A 247 -21.14 -3.78 -19.69
CA TRP A 247 -21.34 -2.74 -20.69
C TRP A 247 -22.16 -3.24 -21.89
N LEU A 248 -22.07 -4.52 -22.25
CA LEU A 248 -22.88 -5.12 -23.33
C LEU A 248 -24.39 -5.10 -23.04
N LEU A 249 -24.77 -4.99 -21.78
CA LEU A 249 -26.16 -4.95 -21.33
C LEU A 249 -26.75 -3.53 -21.36
N VAL A 250 -25.92 -2.51 -21.59
CA VAL A 250 -26.30 -1.10 -21.50
C VAL A 250 -26.12 -0.43 -22.85
N ARG A 251 -27.16 0.23 -23.36
CA ARG A 251 -27.11 0.95 -24.66
C ARG A 251 -26.41 2.31 -24.60
N ARG A 252 -26.01 2.75 -23.41
CA ARG A 252 -25.34 4.04 -23.17
C ARG A 252 -23.82 3.89 -23.25
N LYS A 253 -23.16 4.97 -23.67
CA LYS A 253 -21.70 5.06 -23.70
C LYS A 253 -21.15 5.21 -22.30
N MET A 254 -20.14 4.41 -21.95
CA MET A 254 -19.38 4.55 -20.72
C MET A 254 -18.73 5.94 -20.67
N PRO A 255 -18.75 6.67 -19.53
CA PRO A 255 -18.08 7.95 -19.40
C PRO A 255 -16.57 7.77 -19.58
N ALA A 256 -15.95 8.64 -20.38
CA ALA A 256 -14.53 8.56 -20.68
C ALA A 256 -13.64 8.65 -19.43
N TRP A 257 -14.10 9.39 -18.41
CA TRP A 257 -13.41 9.53 -17.13
C TRP A 257 -13.41 8.25 -16.27
N ILE A 258 -14.25 7.26 -16.58
CA ILE A 258 -14.19 5.91 -15.99
C ILE A 258 -13.38 4.98 -16.91
N LEU A 259 -13.73 4.97 -18.19
CA LEU A 259 -13.17 4.06 -19.19
C LEU A 259 -11.65 4.23 -19.35
N LEU A 260 -11.17 5.45 -19.56
CA LEU A 260 -9.78 5.68 -19.94
C LEU A 260 -8.78 5.48 -18.79
N PRO A 261 -9.10 5.78 -17.52
CA PRO A 261 -8.29 5.30 -16.40
C PRO A 261 -8.23 3.78 -16.27
N VAL A 262 -9.33 3.05 -16.51
CA VAL A 262 -9.29 1.57 -16.53
C VAL A 262 -8.37 1.07 -17.62
N VAL A 263 -8.49 1.60 -18.84
CA VAL A 263 -7.62 1.24 -19.97
C VAL A 263 -6.15 1.53 -19.64
N ALA A 264 -5.84 2.69 -19.06
CA ALA A 264 -4.49 3.05 -18.67
C ALA A 264 -3.92 2.10 -17.61
N LEU A 265 -4.71 1.78 -16.58
CA LEU A 265 -4.31 0.85 -15.51
C LEU A 265 -4.08 -0.56 -16.04
N VAL A 266 -4.98 -1.09 -16.87
CA VAL A 266 -4.82 -2.42 -17.49
C VAL A 266 -3.64 -2.43 -18.47
N GLY A 267 -3.43 -1.37 -19.23
CA GLY A 267 -2.26 -1.24 -20.11
C GLY A 267 -0.96 -1.23 -19.30
N TRP A 268 -0.93 -0.53 -18.17
CA TRP A 268 0.23 -0.49 -17.29
C TRP A 268 0.54 -1.86 -16.67
N THR A 269 -0.47 -2.62 -16.21
CA THR A 269 -0.23 -3.98 -15.69
C THR A 269 0.33 -4.94 -16.74
N ALA A 270 0.04 -4.70 -18.03
CA ALA A 270 0.59 -5.48 -19.13
C ALA A 270 2.05 -5.11 -19.49
N LEU A 271 2.46 -3.85 -19.24
CA LEU A 271 3.76 -3.33 -19.68
C LEU A 271 4.81 -3.28 -18.56
N TRP A 272 4.39 -3.10 -17.30
CA TRP A 272 5.30 -2.90 -16.18
C TRP A 272 5.85 -4.22 -15.62
N SER A 273 7.17 -4.35 -15.51
CA SER A 273 7.85 -5.59 -15.07
C SER A 273 7.69 -5.85 -13.58
N ASP A 274 7.81 -4.81 -12.74
CA ASP A 274 7.73 -4.88 -11.29
C ASP A 274 6.29 -4.69 -10.78
N PHE A 275 5.45 -5.71 -10.96
CA PHE A 275 4.02 -5.67 -10.68
C PHE A 275 3.67 -6.45 -9.41
N TYR A 276 2.90 -5.85 -8.50
CA TYR A 276 2.44 -6.47 -7.25
C TYR A 276 0.92 -6.42 -7.12
N TYR A 277 0.34 -7.38 -6.39
CA TYR A 277 -1.10 -7.46 -6.14
C TYR A 277 -1.69 -6.17 -5.55
N LEU A 278 -0.96 -5.52 -4.64
CA LEU A 278 -1.37 -4.27 -3.99
C LEU A 278 -1.76 -3.18 -5.00
N TYR A 279 -1.08 -3.11 -6.15
CA TYR A 279 -1.33 -2.09 -7.16
C TYR A 279 -2.70 -2.22 -7.85
N LEU A 280 -3.28 -3.43 -7.82
CA LEU A 280 -4.61 -3.69 -8.35
C LEU A 280 -5.72 -3.00 -7.55
N LYS A 281 -5.46 -2.55 -6.31
CA LYS A 281 -6.44 -1.82 -5.51
C LYS A 281 -6.98 -0.58 -6.25
N VAL A 282 -6.11 0.13 -6.96
CA VAL A 282 -6.53 1.30 -7.76
C VAL A 282 -7.42 0.85 -8.91
N LEU A 283 -7.06 -0.23 -9.63
CA LEU A 283 -7.92 -0.79 -10.67
C LEU A 283 -9.29 -1.23 -10.13
N VAL A 284 -9.31 -1.86 -8.95
CA VAL A 284 -10.52 -2.34 -8.27
C VAL A 284 -11.51 -1.21 -8.00
N ALA A 285 -11.06 -0.05 -7.52
CA ALA A 285 -11.93 1.10 -7.32
C ALA A 285 -12.57 1.60 -8.63
N TRP A 286 -11.82 1.59 -9.73
CA TRP A 286 -12.34 1.99 -11.04
C TRP A 286 -13.26 0.94 -11.68
N LEU A 287 -12.99 -0.35 -11.48
CA LEU A 287 -13.91 -1.43 -11.88
C LEU A 287 -15.21 -1.38 -11.07
N ALA A 288 -15.14 -1.01 -9.79
CA ALA A 288 -16.32 -0.79 -8.95
C ALA A 288 -17.15 0.42 -9.42
N LEU A 289 -16.50 1.53 -9.80
CA LEU A 289 -17.17 2.66 -10.46
C LEU A 289 -17.84 2.25 -11.78
N TRP A 290 -17.14 1.45 -12.60
CA TRP A 290 -17.67 0.91 -13.84
C TRP A 290 -18.91 0.05 -13.58
N TRP A 291 -18.83 -0.90 -12.64
CA TRP A 291 -19.96 -1.75 -12.25
C TRP A 291 -21.16 -0.93 -11.78
N GLY A 292 -20.92 0.01 -10.85
CA GLY A 292 -21.96 0.88 -10.33
C GLY A 292 -22.62 1.70 -11.43
N TRP A 293 -21.84 2.20 -12.39
CA TRP A 293 -22.36 2.90 -13.56
C TRP A 293 -23.22 1.99 -14.45
N VAL A 294 -22.77 0.77 -14.76
CA VAL A 294 -23.54 -0.20 -15.56
C VAL A 294 -24.90 -0.44 -14.92
N ILE A 295 -24.93 -0.79 -13.64
CA ILE A 295 -26.19 -1.03 -12.90
C ILE A 295 -27.07 0.22 -12.90
N ALA A 296 -26.46 1.40 -12.74
CA ALA A 296 -27.19 2.66 -12.76
C ALA A 296 -27.86 2.99 -14.09
N GLN A 297 -27.33 2.50 -15.21
CA GLN A 297 -27.85 2.79 -16.55
C GLN A 297 -28.76 1.70 -17.13
N LEU A 298 -29.02 0.61 -16.40
CA LEU A 298 -30.02 -0.37 -16.80
C LEU A 298 -31.41 0.29 -16.87
N ASP A 299 -32.21 -0.10 -17.86
CA ASP A 299 -33.56 0.43 -18.09
C ASP A 299 -34.42 0.33 -16.81
N GLU A 300 -35.23 1.34 -16.52
CA GLU A 300 -36.18 1.33 -15.40
C GLU A 300 -37.12 0.12 -15.45
N LYS A 301 -37.44 -0.37 -16.65
CA LYS A 301 -38.22 -1.61 -16.84
C LYS A 301 -37.51 -2.87 -16.35
N VAL A 302 -36.17 -2.86 -16.33
CA VAL A 302 -35.31 -3.92 -15.80
C VAL A 302 -35.09 -3.72 -14.30
N GLN A 303 -34.97 -2.48 -13.82
CA GLN A 303 -34.83 -2.15 -12.40
C GLN A 303 -36.14 -2.28 -11.61
N ARG A 304 -36.88 -3.38 -11.80
CA ARG A 304 -38.03 -3.71 -10.95
C ARG A 304 -37.57 -4.15 -9.55
N ARG A 305 -38.53 -4.28 -8.65
CA ARG A 305 -38.30 -4.69 -7.26
C ARG A 305 -37.57 -6.05 -7.19
N GLU A 306 -37.90 -6.97 -8.09
CA GLU A 306 -37.30 -8.29 -8.22
C GLU A 306 -35.82 -8.19 -8.59
N PHE A 307 -35.46 -7.32 -9.54
CA PHE A 307 -34.06 -7.10 -9.93
C PHE A 307 -33.25 -6.50 -8.78
N THR A 308 -33.84 -5.59 -8.01
CA THR A 308 -33.19 -5.06 -6.80
C THR A 308 -32.86 -6.17 -5.81
N TYR A 309 -33.77 -7.13 -5.60
CA TYR A 309 -33.51 -8.30 -4.76
C TYR A 309 -32.41 -9.18 -5.31
N VAL A 310 -32.40 -9.44 -6.62
CA VAL A 310 -31.33 -10.22 -7.27
C VAL A 310 -29.97 -9.57 -7.07
N VAL A 311 -29.87 -8.25 -7.25
CA VAL A 311 -28.60 -7.52 -7.03
C VAL A 311 -28.19 -7.58 -5.56
N ILE A 312 -29.10 -7.36 -4.60
CA ILE A 312 -28.78 -7.42 -3.17
C ILE A 312 -28.33 -8.83 -2.77
N VAL A 313 -29.05 -9.87 -3.17
CA VAL A 313 -28.70 -11.27 -2.88
C VAL A 313 -27.35 -11.62 -3.54
N GLY A 314 -27.14 -11.20 -4.78
CA GLY A 314 -25.86 -11.37 -5.47
C GLY A 314 -24.70 -10.70 -4.73
N LEU A 315 -24.89 -9.46 -4.27
CA LEU A 315 -23.89 -8.74 -3.46
C LEU A 315 -23.60 -9.47 -2.15
N LEU A 316 -24.61 -9.98 -1.46
CA LEU A 316 -24.43 -10.75 -0.21
C LEU A 316 -23.64 -12.03 -0.46
N ILE A 317 -23.96 -12.80 -1.52
CA ILE A 317 -23.25 -14.02 -1.88
C ILE A 317 -21.79 -13.70 -2.25
N ILE A 318 -21.57 -12.73 -3.14
CA ILE A 318 -20.22 -12.34 -3.58
C ILE A 318 -19.38 -11.85 -2.38
N SER A 319 -19.97 -11.00 -1.53
CA SER A 319 -19.29 -10.48 -0.35
C SER A 319 -18.97 -11.59 0.65
N GLY A 320 -19.93 -12.50 0.91
CA GLY A 320 -19.73 -13.63 1.81
C GLY A 320 -18.60 -14.56 1.34
N LEU A 321 -18.58 -14.88 0.05
CA LEU A 321 -17.50 -15.68 -0.55
C LEU A 321 -16.14 -14.98 -0.46
N THR A 322 -16.11 -13.67 -0.70
CA THR A 322 -14.88 -12.87 -0.66
C THR A 322 -14.34 -12.74 0.76
N ILE A 323 -15.22 -12.50 1.74
CA ILE A 323 -14.89 -12.45 3.16
C ILE A 323 -14.37 -13.80 3.64
N SER A 324 -15.03 -14.92 3.28
CA SER A 324 -14.55 -16.26 3.64
C SER A 324 -13.13 -16.48 3.13
N ARG A 325 -12.88 -16.23 1.84
CA ARG A 325 -11.53 -16.37 1.26
C ARG A 325 -10.51 -15.47 1.94
N TYR A 326 -10.88 -14.23 2.26
CA TYR A 326 -9.98 -13.33 2.99
C TYR A 326 -9.62 -13.90 4.37
N ILE A 327 -10.61 -14.38 5.13
CA ILE A 327 -10.38 -14.99 6.45
C ILE A 327 -9.47 -16.22 6.34
N ASP A 328 -9.78 -17.10 5.37
CA ASP A 328 -9.10 -18.38 5.21
C ASP A 328 -7.66 -18.23 4.65
N GLU A 329 -7.45 -17.31 3.71
CA GLU A 329 -6.21 -17.23 2.92
C GLU A 329 -5.30 -16.04 3.32
N GLN A 330 -5.82 -14.98 3.93
CA GLN A 330 -5.09 -13.70 4.08
C GLN A 330 -5.12 -13.07 5.48
N ALA A 331 -6.18 -13.25 6.26
CA ALA A 331 -6.44 -12.45 7.46
C ALA A 331 -5.44 -12.66 8.61
N GLU A 332 -4.68 -13.74 8.59
CA GLU A 332 -3.59 -13.98 9.54
C GLU A 332 -2.25 -14.22 8.85
N ALA A 333 -2.21 -14.07 7.53
CA ALA A 333 -1.00 -14.29 6.76
C ALA A 333 0.07 -13.26 7.14
N ALA A 334 1.29 -13.76 7.37
CA ALA A 334 2.49 -12.99 7.72
C ALA A 334 2.40 -12.20 9.04
N VAL A 335 1.49 -12.58 9.95
CA VAL A 335 1.33 -11.94 11.26
C VAL A 335 2.51 -12.24 12.19
N ILE A 336 3.14 -11.20 12.71
CA ILE A 336 4.23 -11.30 13.69
C ILE A 336 3.61 -11.43 15.09
N GLN A 337 3.03 -12.60 15.38
CA GLN A 337 2.45 -12.91 16.70
C GLN A 337 3.40 -12.62 17.88
N PRO A 338 4.71 -12.93 17.82
CA PRO A 338 5.61 -12.76 18.96
C PRO A 338 6.25 -11.36 19.04
N LEU A 339 5.65 -10.31 18.44
CA LEU A 339 6.28 -8.98 18.39
C LEU A 339 6.66 -8.46 19.78
N ASP A 340 5.77 -8.56 20.76
CA ASP A 340 6.01 -8.08 22.12
C ASP A 340 7.14 -8.87 22.80
N GLU A 341 7.21 -10.19 22.61
CA GLU A 341 8.32 -11.01 23.11
C GLU A 341 9.67 -10.65 22.48
N VAL A 342 9.68 -10.32 21.18
CA VAL A 342 10.88 -9.88 20.47
C VAL A 342 11.34 -8.52 21.03
N VAL A 343 10.40 -7.61 21.29
CA VAL A 343 10.66 -6.30 21.91
C VAL A 343 11.27 -6.47 23.31
N GLU A 344 10.65 -7.27 24.17
CA GLU A 344 11.16 -7.57 25.52
C GLU A 344 12.54 -8.23 25.48
N TYR A 345 12.76 -9.15 24.54
CA TYR A 345 14.06 -9.79 24.37
C TYR A 345 15.15 -8.77 23.96
N VAL A 346 14.86 -7.87 23.02
CA VAL A 346 15.81 -6.81 22.65
C VAL A 346 16.06 -5.85 23.81
N GLN A 347 15.03 -5.43 24.53
CA GLN A 347 15.18 -4.54 25.71
C GLN A 347 16.05 -5.16 26.80
N SER A 348 15.92 -6.45 27.06
CA SER A 348 16.72 -7.16 28.07
C SER A 348 18.19 -7.39 27.67
N HIS A 349 18.52 -7.24 26.38
CA HIS A 349 19.88 -7.48 25.85
C HIS A 349 20.58 -6.19 25.37
N THR A 350 19.91 -5.04 25.48
CA THR A 350 20.43 -3.73 25.03
C THR A 350 20.19 -2.63 26.05
N VAL A 351 21.04 -1.60 26.05
CA VAL A 351 20.83 -0.40 26.85
C VAL A 351 20.08 0.68 26.08
N GLU A 352 19.50 1.66 26.77
CA GLU A 352 18.80 2.77 26.13
C GLU A 352 19.72 3.53 25.16
N GLY A 353 19.21 3.85 23.97
CA GLY A 353 19.97 4.50 22.91
C GLY A 353 20.92 3.58 22.13
N GLU A 354 21.08 2.31 22.53
CA GLU A 354 21.89 1.35 21.77
C GLU A 354 21.23 1.02 20.43
N ALA A 355 21.99 1.18 19.34
CA ALA A 355 21.45 0.97 17.99
C ALA A 355 21.27 -0.51 17.66
N ILE A 356 20.18 -0.82 16.96
CA ILE A 356 19.90 -2.14 16.40
C ILE A 356 19.88 -2.08 14.87
N TYR A 357 20.08 -3.23 14.22
CA TYR A 357 20.01 -3.34 12.76
C TYR A 357 19.18 -4.56 12.36
N GLY A 358 18.69 -4.62 11.12
CA GLY A 358 17.96 -5.80 10.67
C GLY A 358 17.01 -5.59 9.50
N SER A 359 16.14 -6.58 9.29
CA SER A 359 15.14 -6.58 8.21
C SER A 359 14.14 -5.44 8.37
N PHE A 360 13.88 -4.74 7.26
CA PHE A 360 12.92 -3.66 7.13
C PHE A 360 11.48 -4.04 7.53
N GLU A 361 11.13 -5.33 7.46
CA GLU A 361 9.77 -5.80 7.78
C GLU A 361 9.50 -5.81 9.30
N VAL A 362 10.54 -5.94 10.12
CA VAL A 362 10.42 -6.24 11.56
C VAL A 362 11.16 -5.25 12.44
N THR A 363 12.41 -4.96 12.10
CA THR A 363 13.31 -4.10 12.88
C THR A 363 12.69 -2.75 13.19
N PRO A 364 11.96 -2.08 12.27
CA PRO A 364 11.33 -0.80 12.59
C PRO A 364 10.25 -0.91 13.67
N LEU A 365 9.50 -2.01 13.72
CA LEU A 365 8.50 -2.25 14.78
C LEU A 365 9.20 -2.49 16.12
N VAL A 366 10.24 -3.33 16.11
CA VAL A 366 10.99 -3.66 17.33
C VAL A 366 11.75 -2.44 17.85
N ALA A 367 12.35 -1.63 16.97
CA ALA A 367 13.06 -0.40 17.31
C ALA A 367 12.15 0.58 18.07
N LEU A 368 10.94 0.82 17.57
CA LEU A 368 9.96 1.69 18.23
C LEU A 368 9.47 1.10 19.55
N GLY A 369 9.12 -0.19 19.58
CA GLY A 369 8.65 -0.85 20.79
C GLY A 369 9.71 -0.92 21.88
N ALA A 370 10.98 -1.16 21.51
CA ALA A 370 12.09 -1.28 22.43
C ALA A 370 12.69 0.08 22.83
N GLY A 371 12.36 1.17 22.14
CA GLY A 371 13.02 2.47 22.31
C GLY A 371 14.50 2.39 21.95
N ARG A 372 14.81 1.83 20.78
CA ARG A 372 16.18 1.68 20.25
C ARG A 372 16.27 2.32 18.86
N PRO A 373 17.30 3.14 18.57
CA PRO A 373 17.48 3.67 17.23
C PRO A 373 17.89 2.56 16.26
N ILE A 374 17.52 2.71 14.99
CA ILE A 374 18.08 1.89 13.92
C ILE A 374 19.43 2.46 13.53
N TRP A 375 20.46 1.60 13.45
CA TRP A 375 21.82 1.98 13.08
C TRP A 375 21.85 2.86 11.82
N HIS A 376 22.39 4.07 11.96
CA HIS A 376 22.44 5.15 10.96
C HIS A 376 21.15 5.40 10.18
N ASN A 377 19.99 5.19 10.79
CA ASN A 377 18.68 5.28 10.12
C ASN A 377 18.60 4.43 8.84
N VAL A 378 19.31 3.30 8.78
CA VAL A 378 19.26 2.35 7.66
C VAL A 378 18.02 1.46 7.82
N VAL A 379 16.85 2.05 7.53
CA VAL A 379 15.54 1.45 7.77
C VAL A 379 15.10 0.54 6.63
N ASP A 380 15.26 0.98 5.38
CA ASP A 380 14.89 0.21 4.20
C ASP A 380 16.07 -0.68 3.77
N THR A 381 16.09 -1.90 4.30
CA THR A 381 17.08 -2.94 3.99
C THR A 381 16.57 -3.93 2.94
N ASN A 382 15.65 -3.52 2.07
CA ASN A 382 15.10 -4.41 1.04
C ASN A 382 16.21 -4.90 0.10
N ILE A 383 16.30 -6.23 -0.08
CA ILE A 383 17.36 -6.89 -0.86
C ILE A 383 17.53 -6.31 -2.27
N LYS A 384 16.45 -5.80 -2.87
CA LYS A 384 16.49 -5.20 -4.21
C LYS A 384 17.51 -4.07 -4.35
N PHE A 385 17.73 -3.28 -3.30
CA PHE A 385 18.69 -2.16 -3.35
C PHE A 385 20.14 -2.64 -3.30
N PHE A 386 20.41 -3.83 -2.75
CA PHE A 386 21.72 -4.44 -2.83
C PHE A 386 21.94 -5.11 -4.19
N GLN A 387 20.91 -5.78 -4.72
CA GLN A 387 20.96 -6.43 -6.04
C GLN A 387 21.18 -5.43 -7.18
N THR A 388 20.67 -4.21 -7.06
CA THR A 388 20.89 -3.14 -8.05
C THR A 388 22.18 -2.35 -7.81
N GLY A 389 22.98 -2.71 -6.80
CA GLY A 389 24.22 -2.01 -6.45
C GLY A 389 24.01 -0.64 -5.81
N TRP A 390 22.78 -0.31 -5.41
CA TRP A 390 22.48 0.95 -4.72
C TRP A 390 23.13 1.02 -3.34
N PHE A 391 23.19 -0.13 -2.67
CA PHE A 391 23.88 -0.28 -1.39
C PHE A 391 25.11 -1.17 -1.55
N ASP A 392 26.23 -0.68 -1.02
CA ASP A 392 27.48 -1.42 -0.91
C ASP A 392 27.45 -2.32 0.33
N MET A 393 27.49 -3.64 0.11
CA MET A 393 27.48 -4.65 1.15
C MET A 393 28.75 -4.64 2.01
N GLU A 394 29.92 -4.44 1.41
CA GLU A 394 31.20 -4.47 2.13
C GLU A 394 31.33 -3.25 3.03
N LYS A 395 30.91 -2.08 2.54
CA LYS A 395 30.85 -0.86 3.34
C LYS A 395 29.87 -1.01 4.51
N ARG A 396 28.73 -1.68 4.28
CA ARG A 396 27.74 -1.92 5.33
C ARG A 396 28.27 -2.88 6.40
N GLU A 397 28.88 -3.97 5.99
CA GLU A 397 29.53 -4.93 6.89
C GLU A 397 30.59 -4.22 7.76
N SER A 398 31.47 -3.46 7.13
CA SER A 398 32.56 -2.76 7.80
C SER A 398 32.03 -1.73 8.81
N GLY A 399 31.00 -0.96 8.45
CA GLY A 399 30.37 0.01 9.35
C GLY A 399 29.70 -0.63 10.58
N ILE A 400 29.01 -1.77 10.38
CA ILE A 400 28.36 -2.51 11.46
C ILE A 400 29.40 -3.05 12.47
N LYS A 401 30.55 -3.53 11.99
CA LYS A 401 31.67 -3.95 12.86
C LYS A 401 32.29 -2.75 13.57
N GLN A 402 32.56 -1.67 12.85
CA GLN A 402 33.19 -0.46 13.38
C GLN A 402 32.36 0.15 14.52
N ASP A 403 31.04 0.24 14.34
CA ASP A 403 30.12 0.81 15.32
C ASP A 403 29.66 -0.21 16.36
N LYS A 404 30.19 -1.44 16.30
CA LYS A 404 29.92 -2.55 17.22
C LYS A 404 28.43 -2.81 17.44
N VAL A 405 27.62 -2.88 16.36
CA VAL A 405 26.17 -3.15 16.46
C VAL A 405 25.91 -4.56 17.00
N ARG A 406 25.41 -4.68 18.24
CA ARG A 406 25.31 -5.96 18.95
C ARG A 406 24.07 -6.78 18.59
N ILE A 407 23.00 -6.15 18.14
CA ILE A 407 21.74 -6.83 17.83
C ILE A 407 21.41 -6.69 16.35
N ILE A 408 21.25 -7.83 15.69
CA ILE A 408 20.75 -7.91 14.32
C ILE A 408 19.46 -8.75 14.28
N ILE A 409 18.39 -8.19 13.71
CA ILE A 409 17.08 -8.84 13.62
C ILE A 409 16.83 -9.26 12.17
N THR A 410 16.56 -10.54 11.93
CA THR A 410 16.34 -11.07 10.58
C THR A 410 14.98 -11.73 10.47
N LYS A 411 14.35 -11.64 9.30
CA LYS A 411 13.35 -12.61 8.86
C LYS A 411 14.09 -13.80 8.29
N VAL A 412 13.78 -15.00 8.75
CA VAL A 412 14.45 -16.24 8.32
C VAL A 412 13.43 -17.25 7.83
N LEU A 413 13.82 -18.04 6.83
CA LEU A 413 13.03 -19.15 6.33
C LEU A 413 13.33 -20.41 7.14
N LEU A 414 12.32 -21.09 7.67
CA LEU A 414 12.48 -22.37 8.35
C LEU A 414 12.16 -23.54 7.40
N VAL A 415 13.03 -24.55 7.38
CA VAL A 415 12.72 -25.84 6.73
C VAL A 415 12.09 -26.82 7.73
N LYS A 416 11.52 -27.90 7.20
CA LYS A 416 10.98 -29.01 8.01
C LYS A 416 11.98 -29.44 9.09
N GLY A 417 11.52 -29.42 10.34
CA GLY A 417 12.34 -29.66 11.53
C GLY A 417 12.89 -28.40 12.21
N GLY A 418 12.45 -27.20 11.81
CA GLY A 418 12.76 -25.93 12.50
C GLY A 418 14.16 -25.38 12.26
N ARG A 419 14.90 -25.93 11.29
CA ARG A 419 16.24 -25.43 10.91
C ARG A 419 16.11 -24.21 10.01
N MET A 420 16.96 -23.20 10.21
CA MET A 420 17.03 -22.03 9.33
C MET A 420 17.67 -22.42 7.99
N ALA A 421 16.97 -22.17 6.88
CA ALA A 421 17.48 -22.37 5.53
C ALA A 421 18.20 -21.14 5.00
N THR A 422 17.51 -20.00 5.03
CA THR A 422 17.91 -18.73 4.39
C THR A 422 17.37 -17.53 5.15
N GLY A 423 17.80 -16.32 4.79
CA GLY A 423 17.27 -15.05 5.30
C GLY A 423 18.33 -14.06 5.80
N PRO A 424 19.27 -14.45 6.68
CA PRO A 424 20.32 -13.54 7.15
C PRO A 424 21.16 -12.96 6.00
N GLU A 425 21.42 -13.77 4.97
CA GLU A 425 22.15 -13.39 3.77
C GLU A 425 21.47 -12.30 2.92
N GLU A 426 20.18 -12.01 3.14
CA GLU A 426 19.51 -10.89 2.49
C GLU A 426 19.96 -9.53 3.06
N LEU A 427 20.56 -9.53 4.26
CA LEU A 427 21.01 -8.31 4.95
C LEU A 427 22.54 -8.18 5.00
N LEU A 428 23.25 -9.27 5.30
CA LEU A 428 24.71 -9.33 5.41
C LEU A 428 25.23 -10.70 4.97
N PRO A 429 26.46 -10.83 4.45
CA PRO A 429 26.97 -12.11 3.97
C PRO A 429 26.89 -13.20 5.04
N ARG A 430 26.54 -14.44 4.68
CA ARG A 430 26.45 -15.54 5.66
C ARG A 430 27.73 -15.75 6.47
N LYS A 431 28.89 -15.47 5.86
CA LYS A 431 30.21 -15.48 6.51
C LYS A 431 30.25 -14.52 7.71
N PHE A 432 29.69 -13.32 7.58
CA PHE A 432 29.61 -12.34 8.66
C PHE A 432 28.92 -12.90 9.90
N PHE A 433 27.74 -13.52 9.72
CA PHE A 433 26.99 -14.10 10.83
C PHE A 433 27.75 -15.26 11.48
N ASN A 434 28.37 -16.14 10.69
CA ASN A 434 29.12 -17.28 11.22
C ASN A 434 30.35 -16.86 12.05
N GLU A 435 30.99 -15.74 11.68
CA GLU A 435 32.23 -15.28 12.32
C GLU A 435 31.99 -14.36 13.51
N ASN A 436 30.92 -13.54 13.47
CA ASN A 436 30.74 -12.44 14.42
C ASN A 436 29.45 -12.55 15.23
N CYS A 437 28.55 -13.48 14.93
CA CYS A 437 27.24 -13.53 15.57
C CYS A 437 26.86 -14.94 16.02
N ARG A 438 26.06 -15.01 17.07
CA ARG A 438 25.37 -16.24 17.50
C ARG A 438 23.88 -16.01 17.53
N LEU A 439 23.10 -17.05 17.20
CA LEU A 439 21.65 -16.99 17.33
C LEU A 439 21.30 -16.84 18.82
N GLY A 440 20.62 -15.75 19.18
CA GLY A 440 20.12 -15.52 20.54
C GLY A 440 18.82 -16.25 20.78
N LYS A 441 17.78 -15.87 20.03
CA LYS A 441 16.45 -16.51 20.06
C LYS A 441 15.75 -16.36 18.70
N SER A 442 14.88 -17.29 18.37
CA SER A 442 14.03 -17.25 17.18
C SER A 442 12.59 -17.60 17.53
N TRP A 443 11.64 -16.95 16.87
CA TRP A 443 10.22 -17.18 17.03
C TRP A 443 9.58 -17.51 15.68
N PRO A 444 8.97 -18.70 15.52
CA PRO A 444 8.29 -19.05 14.29
C PRO A 444 7.05 -18.18 14.06
N VAL A 445 6.76 -17.90 12.79
CA VAL A 445 5.50 -17.30 12.35
C VAL A 445 4.61 -18.42 11.83
N GLU A 446 3.60 -18.78 12.63
CA GLU A 446 2.78 -19.97 12.40
C GLU A 446 1.98 -19.92 11.09
N LYS A 447 1.41 -18.75 10.77
CA LYS A 447 0.59 -18.54 9.57
C LYS A 447 1.33 -17.63 8.58
N ASP A 448 2.37 -18.18 7.97
CA ASP A 448 3.10 -17.50 6.89
C ASP A 448 3.05 -18.31 5.59
N TYR A 449 3.23 -17.62 4.47
CA TYR A 449 3.26 -18.23 3.13
C TYR A 449 4.43 -19.22 2.97
N THR A 450 5.52 -19.01 3.71
CA THR A 450 6.78 -19.76 3.53
C THR A 450 7.39 -20.34 4.80
N HIS A 451 6.65 -20.43 5.93
CA HIS A 451 7.20 -20.89 7.23
C HIS A 451 8.38 -20.01 7.71
N ASN A 452 8.18 -18.69 7.81
CA ASN A 452 9.23 -17.81 8.30
C ASN A 452 9.32 -17.78 9.83
N ALA A 453 10.40 -17.21 10.34
CA ALA A 453 10.62 -16.87 11.74
C ALA A 453 11.20 -15.47 11.85
N VAL A 454 11.04 -14.85 13.02
CA VAL A 454 11.86 -13.72 13.44
C VAL A 454 13.05 -14.29 14.22
N ALA A 455 14.27 -13.93 13.84
CA ALA A 455 15.48 -14.35 14.55
C ALA A 455 16.26 -13.12 15.03
N VAL A 456 16.71 -13.15 16.28
CA VAL A 456 17.57 -12.14 16.89
C VAL A 456 18.97 -12.74 17.05
N TRP A 457 19.94 -12.08 16.43
CA TRP A 457 21.36 -12.44 16.47
C TRP A 457 22.08 -11.53 17.45
N LEU A 458 22.88 -12.14 18.32
CA LEU A 458 23.79 -11.46 19.24
C LEU A 458 25.17 -11.45 18.60
N CYS A 459 25.65 -10.28 18.22
CA CYS A 459 26.95 -10.10 17.57
C CYS A 459 27.98 -9.56 18.55
N ASP A 460 29.19 -10.10 18.45
CA ASP A 460 30.36 -9.71 19.21
C ASP A 460 31.54 -9.62 18.26
N TYR A 461 32.25 -8.50 18.32
CA TYR A 461 33.34 -8.16 17.43
C TYR A 461 34.60 -8.23 18.27
N ASN A 462 35.28 -9.37 18.24
CA ASN A 462 36.61 -9.47 18.84
C ASN A 462 37.47 -8.38 18.20
N ASP A 463 38.13 -7.55 19.02
CA ASP A 463 39.12 -6.59 18.56
C ASP A 463 40.28 -7.39 17.94
N GLN A 464 40.23 -7.60 16.63
CA GLN A 464 41.37 -8.09 15.83
C GLN A 464 42.26 -6.93 15.42
#